data_AF-A0A2V3UMK0-F1
#
_entry.id   AF-A0A2V3UMK0-F1
#
_cell.length_a   1.000
_cell.length_b   1.000
_cell.length_c   1.000
_cell.angle_alpha   90.00
_cell.angle_beta   90.00
_cell.angle_gamma   90.00
#
_symmetry.space_group_name_H-M   'P 1'
#
loop_
_entity.id
_entity.type
_entity.pdbx_description
1 polymer ?
#
loop_
_entity_poly.entity_id
_entity_poly.type
_entity_poly.pdbx_seq_one_letter_code
_entity_poly.pdbx_strand_id
1 'polypeptide(L)'
;MTLVATLIANPARPAITDAVLAEARRVLRTDHLPRILHGEVAAELLVPGEAEAAPGFTEALRAALAGEPIDVAVLAHDQHRRKRLFLADMDSTMIEQECIDELADMVGLKPQVAEITERAMRGEIAFEPALCERVSLLKGLSVDIIDGLIRDAIRLTPGGRTLVATMRAHGAVTCLVSGGFTLFTGPIGATLGFDETRANRLSVADGHLTGAVEEPIVGAEAKRATVLELRERLSLSPADTLAVGDGANDLPMLAEAGLGVAFRAKPKVAQAARVRIDHGDLTALLYLQGFSAAEFAA
;
A
#
# COMPACT_ATOMS: atom_id res chain seq x y z
N MET A 1 7.84 -25.77 -12.21
CA MET A 1 7.08 -24.50 -12.34
C MET A 1 8.05 -23.37 -12.69
N THR A 2 7.55 -22.17 -12.96
CA THR A 2 8.38 -21.00 -13.35
C THR A 2 8.13 -19.86 -12.37
N LEU A 3 9.22 -19.23 -11.92
CA LEU A 3 9.19 -18.01 -11.13
C LEU A 3 9.55 -16.81 -12.01
N VAL A 4 9.19 -15.62 -11.53
CA VAL A 4 9.57 -14.35 -12.14
C VAL A 4 10.19 -13.45 -11.08
N ALA A 5 11.45 -13.08 -11.29
CA ALA A 5 12.13 -12.05 -10.52
C ALA A 5 11.81 -10.70 -11.14
N THR A 6 11.28 -9.77 -10.35
CA THR A 6 11.00 -8.40 -10.77
C THR A 6 11.95 -7.46 -10.03
N LEU A 7 12.67 -6.64 -10.78
CA LEU A 7 13.56 -5.60 -10.28
C LEU A 7 12.91 -4.25 -10.56
N ILE A 8 12.82 -3.39 -9.55
CA ILE A 8 12.06 -2.15 -9.60
C ILE A 8 12.88 -1.03 -8.97
N ALA A 9 13.20 0.00 -9.75
CA ALA A 9 13.75 1.26 -9.27
C ALA A 9 12.63 2.31 -9.14
N ASN A 10 12.93 3.42 -8.47
CA ASN A 10 12.03 4.56 -8.43
C ASN A 10 11.98 5.23 -9.81
N PRO A 11 10.81 5.54 -10.40
CA PRO A 11 10.75 6.27 -11.67
C PRO A 11 11.48 7.62 -11.67
N ALA A 12 11.57 8.29 -10.53
CA ALA A 12 12.31 9.55 -10.37
C ALA A 12 13.83 9.33 -10.21
N ARG A 13 14.27 8.09 -9.98
CA ARG A 13 15.69 7.69 -9.87
C ARG A 13 15.89 6.30 -10.53
N PRO A 14 15.79 6.21 -11.87
CA PRO A 14 15.98 4.95 -12.58
C PRO A 14 17.37 4.35 -12.29
N ALA A 15 17.45 3.03 -12.17
CA ALA A 15 18.67 2.33 -11.77
C ALA A 15 18.84 0.92 -12.38
N ILE A 16 17.89 0.46 -13.20
CA ILE A 16 17.95 -0.85 -13.85
C ILE A 16 18.88 -0.78 -15.08
N THR A 17 20.18 -0.86 -14.83
CA THR A 17 21.23 -0.83 -15.86
C THR A 17 21.57 -2.23 -16.37
N ASP A 18 22.31 -2.31 -17.49
CA ASP A 18 22.83 -3.59 -18.00
C ASP A 18 23.69 -4.35 -16.98
N ALA A 19 24.43 -3.63 -16.13
CA ALA A 19 25.25 -4.22 -15.07
C ALA A 19 24.38 -4.87 -13.98
N VAL A 20 23.31 -4.18 -13.57
CA VAL A 20 22.31 -4.72 -12.62
C VAL A 20 21.65 -5.97 -13.20
N LEU A 21 21.25 -5.93 -14.46
CA LEU A 21 20.60 -7.06 -15.12
C LEU A 21 21.55 -8.26 -15.29
N ALA A 22 22.82 -8.01 -15.62
CA ALA A 22 23.84 -9.05 -15.70
C ALA A 22 24.08 -9.70 -14.33
N GLU A 23 24.15 -8.91 -13.27
CA GLU A 23 24.33 -9.41 -11.91
C GLU A 23 23.11 -10.22 -11.44
N ALA A 24 21.89 -9.74 -11.70
CA ALA A 24 20.67 -10.47 -11.38
C ALA A 24 20.63 -11.84 -12.08
N ARG A 25 21.01 -11.92 -13.36
CA ARG A 25 21.10 -13.20 -14.09
C ARG A 25 22.13 -14.14 -13.48
N ARG A 26 23.28 -13.61 -13.08
CA ARG A 26 24.36 -14.39 -12.43
C ARG A 26 23.87 -14.99 -11.11
N VAL A 27 23.19 -14.20 -10.28
CA VAL A 27 22.63 -14.64 -8.99
C VAL A 27 21.55 -15.69 -9.18
N LEU A 28 20.63 -15.46 -10.11
CA LEU A 28 19.50 -16.36 -10.40
C LEU A 28 19.90 -17.60 -11.20
N ARG A 29 21.12 -17.62 -11.77
CA ARG A 29 21.63 -18.68 -12.66
C ARG A 29 20.66 -18.96 -13.81
N THR A 30 20.14 -17.89 -14.42
CA THR A 30 19.17 -17.98 -15.51
C THR A 30 19.76 -17.51 -16.83
N ASP A 31 19.54 -18.31 -17.87
CA ASP A 31 19.89 -17.95 -19.25
C ASP A 31 18.84 -17.06 -19.91
N HIS A 32 17.66 -16.90 -19.29
CA HIS A 32 16.60 -16.05 -19.82
C HIS A 32 17.07 -14.60 -19.95
N LEU A 33 16.75 -13.99 -21.10
CA LEU A 33 16.98 -12.57 -21.32
C LEU A 33 15.98 -11.76 -20.48
N PRO A 34 16.42 -10.64 -19.87
CA PRO A 34 15.51 -9.77 -19.15
C PRO A 34 14.46 -9.19 -20.09
N ARG A 35 13.21 -9.16 -19.63
CA ARG A 35 12.16 -8.36 -20.28
C ARG A 35 12.09 -7.01 -19.60
N ILE A 36 12.33 -5.95 -20.37
CA ILE A 36 12.18 -4.57 -19.88
C ILE A 36 10.70 -4.22 -19.80
N LEU A 37 10.24 -3.82 -18.61
CA LEU A 37 8.87 -3.39 -18.35
C LEU A 37 8.74 -1.86 -18.47
N HIS A 38 9.77 -1.12 -18.08
CA HIS A 38 9.79 0.34 -18.15
C HIS A 38 11.23 0.85 -18.15
N GLY A 39 11.86 1.01 -19.33
CA GLY A 39 13.21 1.59 -19.46
C GLY A 39 14.20 1.09 -18.39
N GLU A 40 14.85 2.03 -17.70
CA GLU A 40 15.75 1.77 -16.56
C GLU A 40 15.02 1.75 -15.19
N VAL A 41 13.69 1.66 -15.20
CA VAL A 41 12.85 1.66 -13.99
C VAL A 41 12.46 0.25 -13.58
N ALA A 42 12.06 -0.62 -14.52
CA ALA A 42 11.61 -1.96 -14.16
C ALA A 42 11.93 -3.00 -15.24
N ALA A 43 12.34 -4.18 -14.78
CA ALA A 43 12.59 -5.35 -15.61
C ALA A 43 12.23 -6.64 -14.88
N GLU A 44 11.99 -7.70 -15.64
CA GLU A 44 11.73 -9.03 -15.11
C GLU A 44 12.60 -10.11 -15.75
N LEU A 45 12.90 -11.16 -14.98
CA LEU A 45 13.63 -12.33 -15.44
C LEU A 45 12.89 -13.60 -15.02
N LEU A 46 12.76 -14.54 -15.97
CA LEU A 46 12.23 -15.86 -15.65
C LEU A 46 13.31 -16.70 -14.98
N VAL A 47 12.90 -17.46 -13.96
CA VAL A 47 13.78 -18.33 -13.17
C VAL A 47 13.10 -19.68 -13.03
N PRO A 48 13.75 -20.79 -13.43
CA PRO A 48 13.24 -22.13 -13.15
C PRO A 48 13.18 -22.35 -11.64
N GLY A 49 12.03 -22.78 -11.11
CA GLY A 49 11.88 -23.02 -9.68
C GLY A 49 10.44 -23.26 -9.26
N GLU A 50 10.29 -23.91 -8.11
CA GLU A 50 9.01 -24.05 -7.42
C GLU A 50 8.76 -22.85 -6.51
N ALA A 51 7.51 -22.63 -6.11
CA ALA A 51 7.08 -21.45 -5.35
C ALA A 51 7.86 -21.26 -4.03
N GLU A 52 8.28 -22.36 -3.41
CA GLU A 52 9.02 -22.42 -2.15
C GLU A 52 10.44 -21.86 -2.26
N ALA A 53 11.01 -21.82 -3.48
CA ALA A 53 12.34 -21.25 -3.71
C ALA A 53 12.32 -19.72 -3.83
N ALA A 54 11.15 -19.11 -4.04
CA ALA A 54 11.02 -17.68 -4.31
C ALA A 54 11.56 -16.77 -3.19
N PRO A 55 11.35 -17.05 -1.89
CA PRO A 55 11.95 -16.26 -0.81
C PRO A 55 13.48 -16.27 -0.86
N GLY A 56 14.09 -17.44 -1.06
CA GLY A 56 15.55 -17.56 -1.14
C GLY A 56 16.16 -16.80 -2.33
N PHE A 57 15.52 -16.83 -3.50
CA PHE A 57 15.95 -16.01 -4.63
C PHE A 57 15.78 -14.51 -4.37
N THR A 58 14.70 -14.10 -3.69
CA THR A 58 14.47 -12.70 -3.31
C THR A 58 15.57 -12.21 -2.38
N GLU A 59 15.93 -12.98 -1.36
CA GLU A 59 17.01 -12.65 -0.42
C GLU A 59 18.37 -12.59 -1.12
N ALA A 60 18.68 -13.57 -1.99
CA ALA A 60 19.93 -13.59 -2.74
C ALA A 60 20.11 -12.37 -3.64
N LEU A 61 19.04 -11.96 -4.34
CA LEU A 61 19.06 -10.75 -5.18
C LEU A 61 19.19 -9.48 -4.34
N ARG A 62 18.45 -9.37 -3.23
CA ARG A 62 18.58 -8.22 -2.32
C ARG A 62 20.00 -8.10 -1.75
N ALA A 63 20.63 -9.22 -1.40
CA ALA A 63 22.01 -9.22 -0.91
C ALA A 63 23.00 -8.77 -2.00
N ALA A 64 22.83 -9.27 -3.24
CA ALA A 64 23.68 -8.91 -4.36
C ALA A 64 23.53 -7.44 -4.80
N LEU A 65 22.32 -6.88 -4.66
CA LEU A 65 21.97 -5.52 -5.09
C LEU A 65 21.84 -4.52 -3.91
N ALA A 66 22.32 -4.86 -2.71
CA ALA A 66 22.08 -4.07 -1.49
C ALA A 66 22.58 -2.61 -1.55
N GLY A 67 23.50 -2.28 -2.46
CA GLY A 67 24.01 -0.92 -2.67
C GLY A 67 23.21 -0.09 -3.68
N GLU A 68 22.27 -0.70 -4.40
CA GLU A 68 21.47 -0.05 -5.43
C GLU A 68 20.08 0.31 -4.89
N PRO A 69 19.46 1.43 -5.33
CA PRO A 69 18.12 1.82 -4.91
C PRO A 69 17.05 1.01 -5.66
N ILE A 70 17.11 -0.32 -5.53
CA ILE A 70 16.32 -1.29 -6.31
C ILE A 70 15.57 -2.22 -5.37
N ASP A 71 14.26 -2.26 -5.55
CA ASP A 71 13.39 -3.25 -4.95
C ASP A 71 13.39 -4.54 -5.75
N VAL A 72 13.26 -5.66 -5.02
CA VAL A 72 13.22 -6.99 -5.61
C VAL A 72 12.12 -7.81 -4.98
N ALA A 73 11.40 -8.53 -5.85
CA ALA A 73 10.51 -9.62 -5.49
C ALA A 73 10.59 -10.76 -6.50
N VAL A 74 10.61 -11.99 -6.01
CA VAL A 74 10.46 -13.19 -6.83
C VAL A 74 9.11 -13.82 -6.52
N LEU A 75 8.29 -14.02 -7.55
CA LEU A 75 6.92 -14.50 -7.42
C LEU A 75 6.66 -15.66 -8.38
N ALA A 76 5.59 -16.41 -8.15
CA ALA A 76 5.14 -17.42 -9.10
C ALA A 76 4.72 -16.76 -10.43
N HIS A 77 5.13 -17.35 -11.54
CA HIS A 77 4.67 -16.95 -12.86
C HIS A 77 3.46 -17.82 -13.26
N ASP A 78 2.29 -17.44 -12.76
CA ASP A 78 1.04 -18.16 -12.96
C ASP A 78 -0.10 -17.28 -13.50
N GLN A 79 -1.25 -17.90 -13.76
CA GLN A 79 -2.45 -17.23 -14.27
C GLN A 79 -3.04 -16.17 -13.32
N HIS A 80 -2.70 -16.23 -12.03
CA HIS A 80 -3.19 -15.32 -11.00
C HIS A 80 -2.25 -14.13 -10.80
N ARG A 81 -1.21 -13.96 -11.62
CA ARG A 81 -0.24 -12.88 -11.46
C ARG A 81 -0.88 -11.49 -11.53
N ARG A 82 -1.83 -11.28 -12.46
CA ARG A 82 -2.64 -10.05 -12.54
C ARG A 82 -3.83 -10.16 -11.61
N LYS A 83 -3.85 -9.32 -10.57
CA LYS A 83 -4.83 -9.37 -9.49
C LYS A 83 -6.14 -8.72 -9.95
N ARG A 84 -7.25 -9.25 -9.44
CA ARG A 84 -8.63 -8.84 -9.79
C ARG A 84 -9.31 -8.07 -8.66
N LEU A 85 -8.69 -8.01 -7.49
CA LEU A 85 -9.12 -7.20 -6.36
C LEU A 85 -7.91 -6.51 -5.75
N PHE A 86 -8.00 -5.19 -5.58
CA PHE A 86 -6.96 -4.36 -4.98
C PHE A 86 -7.49 -3.66 -3.73
N LEU A 87 -6.79 -3.82 -2.62
CA LEU A 87 -7.04 -3.08 -1.38
C LEU A 87 -5.82 -2.24 -1.03
N ALA A 88 -6.05 -1.02 -0.56
CA ALA A 88 -4.97 -0.13 -0.14
C ALA A 88 -5.31 0.56 1.18
N ASP A 89 -4.32 0.71 2.07
CA ASP A 89 -4.41 1.74 3.10
C ASP A 89 -4.34 3.15 2.48
N MET A 90 -4.83 4.16 3.20
CA MET A 90 -4.77 5.55 2.78
C MET A 90 -3.54 6.26 3.34
N ASP A 91 -3.52 6.49 4.65
CA ASP A 91 -2.47 7.22 5.36
C ASP A 91 -1.11 6.54 5.16
N SER A 92 -0.06 7.32 4.97
CA SER A 92 1.32 6.84 4.72
C SER A 92 1.48 5.83 3.56
N THR A 93 0.45 5.62 2.73
CA THR A 93 0.41 4.64 1.63
C THR A 93 -0.05 5.29 0.33
N MET A 94 -1.35 5.59 0.18
CA MET A 94 -1.90 6.29 -1.00
C MET A 94 -1.74 7.81 -0.91
N ILE A 95 -1.55 8.32 0.31
CA ILE A 95 -1.10 9.68 0.60
C ILE A 95 0.16 9.64 1.47
N GLU A 96 0.92 10.72 1.47
CA GLU A 96 2.18 10.80 2.22
C GLU A 96 2.01 11.19 3.70
N GLN A 97 0.81 11.66 4.07
CA GLN A 97 0.50 12.20 5.41
C GLN A 97 -0.33 11.21 6.24
N GLU A 98 -0.44 11.53 7.53
CA GLU A 98 -1.40 10.95 8.48
C GLU A 98 -2.53 11.95 8.71
N CYS A 99 -3.75 11.68 8.23
CA CYS A 99 -4.85 12.65 8.27
C CYS A 99 -5.18 13.17 9.68
N ILE A 100 -5.03 12.33 10.72
CA ILE A 100 -5.31 12.75 12.11
C ILE A 100 -4.29 13.75 12.64
N ASP A 101 -3.03 13.64 12.24
CA ASP A 101 -1.97 14.55 12.64
C ASP A 101 -2.14 15.91 11.98
N GLU A 102 -2.58 15.92 10.71
CA GLU A 102 -2.90 17.13 9.96
C GLU A 102 -4.10 17.89 10.55
N LEU A 103 -5.14 17.17 11.02
CA LEU A 103 -6.25 17.78 11.77
C LEU A 103 -5.79 18.35 13.12
N ALA A 104 -4.92 17.64 13.83
CA ALA A 104 -4.43 18.07 15.13
C ALA A 104 -3.53 19.31 15.04
N ASP A 105 -2.75 19.44 13.97
CA ASP A 105 -1.88 20.59 13.74
C ASP A 105 -2.67 21.90 13.61
N MET A 106 -3.84 21.84 12.95
CA MET A 106 -4.73 23.00 12.77
C MET A 106 -5.21 23.63 14.09
N VAL A 107 -5.24 22.85 15.17
CA VAL A 107 -5.64 23.29 16.52
C VAL A 107 -4.47 23.34 17.50
N GLY A 108 -3.23 23.15 17.02
CA GLY A 108 -2.04 23.16 17.86
C GLY A 108 -1.96 21.98 18.85
N LEU A 109 -2.65 20.87 18.55
CA LEU A 109 -2.71 19.66 19.40
C LEU A 109 -1.88 18.48 18.84
N LYS A 110 -1.07 18.72 17.81
CA LYS A 110 -0.19 17.71 17.20
C LYS A 110 0.71 17.00 18.25
N PRO A 111 1.33 17.68 19.22
CA PRO A 111 2.12 17.00 20.25
C PRO A 111 1.31 16.01 21.10
N GLN A 112 0.07 16.36 21.46
CA GLN A 112 -0.81 15.54 22.28
C GLN A 112 -1.29 14.30 21.50
N VAL A 113 -1.65 14.48 20.23
CA VAL A 113 -2.03 13.36 19.34
C VAL A 113 -0.85 12.42 19.11
N ALA A 114 0.36 12.96 18.90
CA ALA A 114 1.58 12.17 18.76
C ALA A 114 1.87 11.32 20.01
N GLU A 115 1.74 11.89 21.22
CA GLU A 115 1.93 11.15 22.47
C GLU A 115 0.99 9.94 22.58
N ILE A 116 -0.29 10.10 22.23
CA ILE A 116 -1.26 9.00 22.25
C ILE A 116 -0.90 7.94 21.18
N THR A 117 -0.51 8.38 19.98
CA THR A 117 -0.08 7.49 18.89
C THR A 117 1.15 6.66 19.30
N GLU A 118 2.14 7.28 19.97
CA GLU A 118 3.32 6.58 20.49
C GLU A 118 2.95 5.53 21.53
N ARG A 119 2.08 5.86 22.48
CA ARG A 119 1.58 4.91 23.49
C ARG A 119 0.87 3.72 22.84
N ALA A 120 0.05 3.97 21.82
CA ALA A 120 -0.61 2.91 21.06
C ALA A 120 0.40 2.02 20.30
N MET A 121 1.41 2.61 19.67
CA MET A 121 2.47 1.88 18.96
C MET A 121 3.37 1.06 19.91
N ARG A 122 3.53 1.48 21.17
CA ARG A 122 4.19 0.70 22.23
C ARG A 122 3.32 -0.41 22.81
N GLY A 123 2.03 -0.47 22.44
CA GLY A 123 1.07 -1.44 22.95
C GLY A 123 0.55 -1.11 24.36
N GLU A 124 0.76 0.12 24.83
CA GLU A 124 0.28 0.59 26.15
C GLU A 124 -1.23 0.87 26.13
N ILE A 125 -1.79 1.17 24.96
CA ILE A 125 -3.22 1.38 24.72
C ILE A 125 -3.62 0.60 23.48
N ALA A 126 -4.79 -0.05 23.51
CA ALA A 126 -5.37 -0.67 22.32
C ALA A 126 -5.75 0.40 21.26
N PHE A 127 -5.84 -0.02 19.99
CA PHE A 127 -6.10 0.88 18.87
C PHE A 127 -7.39 1.71 19.02
N GLU A 128 -8.52 1.05 19.32
CA GLU A 128 -9.84 1.70 19.42
C GLU A 128 -9.87 2.78 20.53
N PRO A 129 -9.48 2.50 21.79
CA PRO A 129 -9.38 3.54 22.80
C PRO A 129 -8.42 4.67 22.41
N ALA A 130 -7.26 4.37 21.81
CA ALA A 130 -6.31 5.38 21.38
C ALA A 130 -6.86 6.26 20.25
N LEU A 131 -7.65 5.70 19.32
CA LEU A 131 -8.35 6.47 18.29
C LEU A 131 -9.40 7.39 18.91
N CYS A 132 -10.24 6.87 19.81
CA CYS A 132 -11.25 7.68 20.50
C CYS A 132 -10.61 8.82 21.31
N GLU A 133 -9.51 8.56 22.01
CA GLU A 133 -8.77 9.57 22.78
C GLU A 133 -8.25 10.69 21.85
N ARG A 134 -7.60 10.34 20.73
CA ARG A 134 -7.12 11.32 19.74
C ARG A 134 -8.26 12.13 19.11
N VAL A 135 -9.37 11.47 18.75
CA VAL A 135 -10.52 12.15 18.14
C VAL A 135 -11.23 13.08 19.13
N SER A 136 -11.24 12.75 20.41
CA SER A 136 -11.82 13.62 21.45
C SER A 136 -11.14 14.98 21.54
N LEU A 137 -9.83 15.05 21.24
CA LEU A 137 -9.06 16.29 21.19
C LEU A 137 -9.49 17.21 20.04
N LEU A 138 -10.12 16.66 19.01
CA LEU A 138 -10.56 17.40 17.82
C LEU A 138 -11.98 17.98 17.98
N LYS A 139 -12.59 17.86 19.16
CA LYS A 139 -13.95 18.37 19.43
C LYS A 139 -14.03 19.87 19.16
N GLY A 140 -15.08 20.27 18.44
CA GLY A 140 -15.36 21.67 18.09
C GLY A 140 -14.62 22.16 16.85
N LEU A 141 -13.85 21.30 16.17
CA LEU A 141 -13.25 21.63 14.89
C LEU A 141 -14.33 21.70 13.81
N SER A 142 -14.38 22.79 13.03
CA SER A 142 -15.30 22.91 11.90
C SER A 142 -14.91 21.92 10.80
N VAL A 143 -15.91 21.26 10.19
CA VAL A 143 -15.67 20.33 9.06
C VAL A 143 -15.29 21.06 7.77
N ASP A 144 -15.60 22.36 7.66
CA ASP A 144 -15.37 23.16 6.45
C ASP A 144 -13.87 23.32 6.16
N ILE A 145 -13.01 23.13 7.16
CA ILE A 145 -11.55 23.22 6.96
C ILE A 145 -10.99 22.01 6.22
N ILE A 146 -11.70 20.87 6.21
CA ILE A 146 -11.19 19.59 5.72
C ILE A 146 -10.91 19.66 4.21
N ASP A 147 -11.79 20.29 3.43
CA ASP A 147 -11.57 20.49 2.00
C ASP A 147 -10.32 21.34 1.72
N GLY A 148 -10.09 22.35 2.56
CA GLY A 148 -8.87 23.16 2.52
C GLY A 148 -7.63 22.32 2.82
N LEU A 149 -7.69 21.50 3.86
CA LEU A 149 -6.59 20.63 4.27
C LEU A 149 -6.25 19.60 3.19
N ILE A 150 -7.26 18.96 2.59
CA ILE A 150 -7.08 18.00 1.49
C ILE A 150 -6.40 18.67 0.29
N ARG A 151 -6.80 19.89 -0.04
CA ARG A 151 -6.21 20.63 -1.16
C ARG A 151 -4.78 21.08 -0.87
N ASP A 152 -4.53 21.62 0.31
CA ASP A 152 -3.31 22.39 0.59
C ASP A 152 -2.20 21.53 1.22
N ALA A 153 -2.56 20.59 2.10
CA ALA A 153 -1.61 19.78 2.87
C ALA A 153 -1.43 18.36 2.32
N ILE A 154 -2.49 17.71 1.86
CA ILE A 154 -2.41 16.32 1.42
C ILE A 154 -1.67 16.21 0.08
N ARG A 155 -0.75 15.24 -0.01
CA ARG A 155 0.01 14.88 -1.19
C ARG A 155 -0.26 13.42 -1.51
N LEU A 156 -0.69 13.16 -2.74
CA LEU A 156 -0.89 11.81 -3.24
C LEU A 156 0.48 11.15 -3.44
N THR A 157 0.61 9.91 -3.00
CA THR A 157 1.83 9.13 -3.23
C THR A 157 2.02 8.93 -4.74
N PRO A 158 3.23 9.17 -5.28
CA PRO A 158 3.50 9.01 -6.71
C PRO A 158 3.10 7.61 -7.22
N GLY A 159 2.54 7.56 -8.43
CA GLY A 159 2.06 6.34 -9.05
C GLY A 159 0.66 5.87 -8.60
N GLY A 160 0.08 6.44 -7.52
CA GLY A 160 -1.19 5.96 -6.97
C GLY A 160 -2.37 6.03 -7.93
N ARG A 161 -2.51 7.15 -8.66
CA ARG A 161 -3.55 7.32 -9.68
C ARG A 161 -3.37 6.34 -10.84
N THR A 162 -2.15 6.21 -11.36
CA THR A 162 -1.82 5.27 -12.44
C THR A 162 -2.10 3.82 -12.04
N LEU A 163 -1.75 3.45 -10.80
CA LEU A 163 -2.03 2.13 -10.24
C LEU A 163 -3.53 1.83 -10.27
N VAL A 164 -4.35 2.68 -9.67
CA VAL A 164 -5.80 2.47 -9.57
C VAL A 164 -6.43 2.47 -10.97
N ALA A 165 -6.09 3.44 -11.81
CA ALA A 165 -6.60 3.54 -13.18
C ALA A 165 -6.27 2.28 -14.00
N THR A 166 -5.02 1.81 -13.93
CA THR A 166 -4.58 0.61 -14.67
C THR A 166 -5.27 -0.64 -14.16
N MET A 167 -5.35 -0.83 -12.84
CA MET A 167 -6.05 -1.98 -12.25
C MET A 167 -7.53 -2.03 -12.69
N ARG A 168 -8.22 -0.88 -12.67
CA ARG A 168 -9.63 -0.79 -13.10
C ARG A 168 -9.80 -1.01 -14.59
N ALA A 169 -8.94 -0.42 -15.42
CA ALA A 169 -8.95 -0.64 -16.87
C ALA A 169 -8.78 -2.12 -17.25
N HIS A 170 -8.11 -2.90 -16.40
CA HIS A 170 -7.94 -4.34 -16.54
C HIS A 170 -8.96 -5.18 -15.74
N GLY A 171 -10.06 -4.56 -15.29
CA GLY A 171 -11.20 -5.26 -14.70
C GLY A 171 -11.06 -5.64 -13.23
N ALA A 172 -10.07 -5.08 -12.52
CA ALA A 172 -9.97 -5.26 -11.08
C ALA A 172 -10.94 -4.32 -10.33
N VAL A 173 -11.51 -4.82 -9.23
CA VAL A 173 -12.24 -3.98 -8.26
C VAL A 173 -11.23 -3.38 -7.29
N THR A 174 -11.38 -2.10 -6.98
CA THR A 174 -10.44 -1.36 -6.12
C THR A 174 -11.13 -0.81 -4.87
N CYS A 175 -10.54 -1.04 -3.70
CA CYS A 175 -11.07 -0.58 -2.42
C CYS A 175 -10.01 0.13 -1.58
N LEU A 176 -10.28 1.37 -1.18
CA LEU A 176 -9.47 2.11 -0.22
C LEU A 176 -9.97 1.82 1.20
N VAL A 177 -9.17 1.17 2.04
CA VAL A 177 -9.57 0.72 3.39
C VAL A 177 -8.61 1.29 4.42
N SER A 178 -9.10 2.23 5.22
CA SER A 178 -8.26 3.00 6.14
C SER A 178 -8.80 3.01 7.57
N GLY A 179 -7.89 3.08 8.54
CA GLY A 179 -8.21 3.41 9.93
C GLY A 179 -8.40 4.92 10.15
N GLY A 180 -8.18 5.75 9.12
CA GLY A 180 -8.52 7.16 9.09
C GLY A 180 -10.01 7.41 8.89
N PHE A 181 -10.38 8.54 8.30
CA PHE A 181 -11.77 9.04 8.33
C PHE A 181 -12.44 9.15 6.96
N THR A 182 -13.76 8.92 6.92
CA THR A 182 -14.58 9.02 5.69
C THR A 182 -14.54 10.40 5.04
N LEU A 183 -14.34 11.46 5.84
CA LEU A 183 -14.16 12.83 5.37
C LEU A 183 -12.91 12.99 4.47
N PHE A 184 -11.93 12.10 4.59
CA PHE A 184 -10.72 12.08 3.75
C PHE A 184 -10.78 10.97 2.70
N THR A 185 -11.14 9.74 3.09
CA THR A 185 -11.14 8.61 2.15
C THR A 185 -12.13 8.82 1.01
N GLY A 186 -13.26 9.52 1.23
CA GLY A 186 -14.21 9.85 0.17
C GLY A 186 -13.57 10.70 -0.95
N PRO A 187 -13.12 11.95 -0.65
CA PRO A 187 -12.47 12.81 -1.64
C PRO A 187 -11.19 12.21 -2.24
N ILE A 188 -10.34 11.58 -1.42
CA ILE A 188 -9.08 10.96 -1.88
C ILE A 188 -9.38 9.76 -2.78
N GLY A 189 -10.31 8.90 -2.36
CA GLY A 189 -10.76 7.75 -3.14
C GLY A 189 -11.32 8.16 -4.50
N ALA A 190 -12.16 9.19 -4.54
CA ALA A 190 -12.68 9.75 -5.79
C ALA A 190 -11.58 10.34 -6.68
N THR A 191 -10.62 11.06 -6.09
CA THR A 191 -9.50 11.69 -6.82
C THR A 191 -8.58 10.66 -7.47
N LEU A 192 -8.29 9.56 -6.76
CA LEU A 192 -7.49 8.42 -7.23
C LEU A 192 -8.30 7.48 -8.13
N GLY A 193 -9.63 7.52 -8.04
CA GLY A 193 -10.54 6.74 -8.86
C GLY A 193 -10.85 5.34 -8.32
N PHE A 194 -10.83 5.14 -7.00
CA PHE A 194 -11.26 3.88 -6.37
C PHE A 194 -12.76 3.60 -6.59
N ASP A 195 -13.14 2.31 -6.63
CA ASP A 195 -14.54 1.92 -6.73
C ASP A 195 -15.26 2.02 -5.38
N GLU A 196 -14.56 1.68 -4.29
CA GLU A 196 -15.11 1.65 -2.94
C GLU A 196 -14.14 2.24 -1.92
N THR A 197 -14.69 2.81 -0.84
CA THR A 197 -13.91 3.35 0.28
C THR A 197 -14.51 2.89 1.61
N ARG A 198 -13.67 2.53 2.58
CA ARG A 198 -14.07 2.16 3.94
C ARG A 198 -13.15 2.82 4.96
N ALA A 199 -13.74 3.49 5.94
CA ALA A 199 -13.01 4.19 7.00
C ALA A 199 -13.91 4.48 8.20
N ASN A 200 -13.29 4.96 9.28
CA ASN A 200 -13.99 5.45 10.45
C ASN A 200 -14.82 6.69 10.11
N ARG A 201 -15.96 6.84 10.76
CA ARG A 201 -16.81 8.03 10.59
C ARG A 201 -16.69 8.90 11.83
N LEU A 202 -16.27 10.15 11.64
CA LEU A 202 -16.30 11.15 12.70
C LEU A 202 -17.72 11.63 12.89
N SER A 203 -18.18 11.70 14.13
CA SER A 203 -19.49 12.27 14.45
C SER A 203 -19.45 13.79 14.31
N VAL A 204 -20.44 14.33 13.59
CA VAL A 204 -20.56 15.76 13.26
C VAL A 204 -21.92 16.28 13.76
N ALA A 205 -21.91 17.43 14.44
CA ALA A 205 -23.10 18.16 14.83
C ALA A 205 -22.91 19.65 14.53
N ASP A 206 -23.91 20.28 13.92
CA ASP A 206 -23.91 21.71 13.58
C ASP A 206 -22.64 22.16 12.80
N GLY A 207 -22.14 21.31 11.90
CA GLY A 207 -20.93 21.58 11.11
C GLY A 207 -19.61 21.44 11.87
N HIS A 208 -19.62 20.88 13.08
CA HIS A 208 -18.43 20.72 13.91
C HIS A 208 -18.26 19.27 14.38
N LEU A 209 -17.01 18.84 14.58
CA LEU A 209 -16.68 17.53 15.13
C LEU A 209 -17.15 17.45 16.59
N THR A 210 -17.87 16.39 16.94
CA THR A 210 -18.34 16.18 18.33
C THR A 210 -17.23 15.65 19.24
N GLY A 211 -16.13 15.17 18.66
CA GLY A 211 -15.05 14.46 19.34
C GLY A 211 -15.31 12.96 19.53
N ALA A 212 -16.29 12.40 18.81
CA ALA A 212 -16.59 10.96 18.84
C ALA A 212 -16.41 10.30 17.47
N VAL A 213 -16.05 9.02 17.48
CA VAL A 213 -16.04 8.14 16.32
C VAL A 213 -17.28 7.26 16.35
N GLU A 214 -17.96 7.10 15.22
CA GLU A 214 -19.11 6.21 15.11
C GLU A 214 -18.66 4.75 14.97
N GLU A 215 -19.42 3.85 15.61
CA GLU A 215 -19.25 2.40 15.50
C GLU A 215 -19.87 1.86 14.20
N PRO A 216 -19.32 0.79 13.60
CA PRO A 216 -18.13 0.06 14.04
C PRO A 216 -16.82 0.75 13.65
N ILE A 217 -15.81 0.68 14.52
CA ILE A 217 -14.47 1.20 14.23
C ILE A 217 -13.71 0.28 13.26
N VAL A 218 -13.16 0.86 12.20
CA VAL A 218 -12.27 0.22 11.23
C VAL A 218 -10.87 0.09 11.83
N GLY A 219 -10.63 -1.02 12.53
CA GLY A 219 -9.32 -1.46 12.99
C GLY A 219 -8.65 -2.49 12.05
N ALA A 220 -7.56 -3.10 12.52
CA ALA A 220 -6.77 -4.07 11.74
C ALA A 220 -7.59 -5.28 11.25
N GLU A 221 -8.44 -5.86 12.12
CA GLU A 221 -9.31 -6.97 11.75
C GLU A 221 -10.43 -6.54 10.79
N ALA A 222 -10.91 -5.29 10.86
CA ALA A 222 -11.89 -4.77 9.91
C ALA A 222 -11.30 -4.65 8.48
N LYS A 223 -10.00 -4.30 8.37
CA LYS A 223 -9.29 -4.31 7.09
C LYS A 223 -9.21 -5.72 6.51
N ARG A 224 -8.84 -6.71 7.33
CA ARG A 224 -8.84 -8.13 6.93
C ARG A 224 -10.23 -8.63 6.54
N ALA A 225 -11.25 -8.33 7.35
CA ALA A 225 -12.63 -8.71 7.08
C ALA A 225 -13.11 -8.15 5.74
N THR A 226 -12.67 -6.94 5.38
CA THR A 226 -12.96 -6.35 4.07
C THR A 226 -12.38 -7.18 2.92
N VAL A 227 -11.15 -7.71 3.03
CA VAL A 227 -10.58 -8.61 2.01
C VAL A 227 -11.46 -9.84 1.83
N LEU A 228 -11.86 -10.47 2.93
CA LEU A 228 -12.69 -11.69 2.92
C LEU A 228 -14.06 -11.44 2.29
N GLU A 229 -14.74 -10.39 2.73
CA GLU A 229 -16.06 -10.02 2.22
C GLU A 229 -16.02 -9.69 0.72
N LEU A 230 -15.06 -8.88 0.28
CA LEU A 230 -14.93 -8.50 -1.12
C LEU A 230 -14.60 -9.71 -2.00
N ARG A 231 -13.75 -10.63 -1.52
CA ARG A 231 -13.46 -11.88 -2.22
C ARG A 231 -14.70 -12.75 -2.38
N GLU A 232 -15.47 -12.92 -1.30
CA GLU A 232 -16.71 -13.71 -1.33
C GLU A 232 -17.71 -13.08 -2.31
N ARG A 233 -17.95 -11.78 -2.18
CA ARG A 233 -18.88 -11.02 -3.04
C ARG A 233 -18.52 -11.09 -4.51
N LEU A 234 -17.22 -11.11 -4.83
CA LEU A 234 -16.71 -11.15 -6.21
C LEU A 234 -16.38 -12.57 -6.70
N SER A 235 -16.61 -13.60 -5.87
CA SER A 235 -16.24 -14.99 -6.16
C SER A 235 -14.77 -15.16 -6.58
N LEU A 236 -13.86 -14.51 -5.84
CA LEU A 236 -12.42 -14.51 -6.09
C LEU A 236 -11.65 -15.41 -5.13
N SER A 237 -10.60 -16.06 -5.66
CA SER A 237 -9.69 -16.84 -4.84
C SER A 237 -8.73 -15.93 -4.06
N PRO A 238 -8.05 -16.42 -2.99
CA PRO A 238 -7.00 -15.65 -2.34
C PRO A 238 -5.92 -15.17 -3.32
N ALA A 239 -5.57 -16.00 -4.31
CA ALA A 239 -4.51 -15.69 -5.26
C ALA A 239 -4.83 -14.48 -6.14
N ASP A 240 -6.10 -14.09 -6.27
CA ASP A 240 -6.56 -12.98 -7.10
C ASP A 240 -6.48 -11.61 -6.42
N THR A 241 -6.00 -11.52 -5.19
CA THR A 241 -6.00 -10.27 -4.41
C THR A 241 -4.62 -9.64 -4.26
N LEU A 242 -4.61 -8.30 -4.29
CA LEU A 242 -3.49 -7.42 -3.96
C LEU A 242 -3.89 -6.59 -2.75
N ALA A 243 -3.01 -6.50 -1.75
CA ALA A 243 -3.14 -5.53 -0.66
C ALA A 243 -1.84 -4.77 -0.46
N VAL A 244 -1.93 -3.46 -0.16
CA VAL A 244 -0.78 -2.61 0.17
C VAL A 244 -1.05 -1.80 1.44
N GLY A 245 -0.01 -1.63 2.25
CA GLY A 245 0.00 -0.80 3.46
C GLY A 245 1.41 -0.62 4.01
N ASP A 246 1.60 0.31 4.94
CA ASP A 246 2.90 0.62 5.57
C ASP A 246 2.98 0.18 7.05
N GLY A 247 1.81 0.00 7.67
CA GLY A 247 1.66 -0.06 9.13
C GLY A 247 1.37 -1.45 9.69
N ALA A 248 1.54 -1.59 11.01
CA ALA A 248 1.27 -2.85 11.70
C ALA A 248 -0.23 -3.21 11.71
N ASN A 249 -1.09 -2.20 11.64
CA ASN A 249 -2.53 -2.30 11.43
C ASN A 249 -2.89 -2.97 10.09
N ASP A 250 -1.99 -2.98 9.10
CA ASP A 250 -2.24 -3.61 7.80
C ASP A 250 -1.82 -5.07 7.75
N LEU A 251 -0.99 -5.54 8.69
CA LEU A 251 -0.45 -6.91 8.64
C LEU A 251 -1.53 -8.00 8.48
N PRO A 252 -2.68 -7.94 9.18
CA PRO A 252 -3.76 -8.91 8.94
C PRO A 252 -4.34 -8.85 7.52
N MET A 253 -4.47 -7.65 6.94
CA MET A 253 -4.93 -7.45 5.56
C MET A 253 -3.90 -7.96 4.54
N LEU A 254 -2.62 -7.63 4.74
CA LEU A 254 -1.52 -8.06 3.88
C LEU A 254 -1.34 -9.58 3.91
N ALA A 255 -1.49 -10.21 5.09
CA ALA A 255 -1.39 -11.66 5.24
C ALA A 255 -2.57 -12.41 4.59
N GLU A 256 -3.77 -11.81 4.55
CA GLU A 256 -4.95 -12.38 3.92
C GLU A 256 -4.93 -12.26 2.38
N ALA A 257 -4.18 -11.30 1.85
CA ALA A 257 -4.08 -11.09 0.41
C ALA A 257 -3.13 -12.10 -0.26
N GLY A 258 -3.46 -12.56 -1.47
CA GLY A 258 -2.57 -13.44 -2.26
C GLY A 258 -1.24 -12.77 -2.60
N LEU A 259 -1.26 -11.45 -2.78
CA LEU A 259 -0.08 -10.59 -2.84
C LEU A 259 -0.23 -9.44 -1.85
N GLY A 260 0.27 -9.62 -0.63
CA GLY A 260 0.44 -8.56 0.36
C GLY A 260 1.79 -7.86 0.20
N VAL A 261 1.76 -6.53 0.06
CA VAL A 261 2.95 -5.70 -0.15
C VAL A 261 3.08 -4.65 0.95
N ALA A 262 4.21 -4.66 1.64
CA ALA A 262 4.62 -3.57 2.51
C ALA A 262 5.22 -2.42 1.68
N PHE A 263 4.63 -1.24 1.75
CA PHE A 263 5.10 -0.07 1.00
C PHE A 263 5.77 0.93 1.93
N ARG A 264 7.07 1.19 1.72
CA ARG A 264 7.91 2.10 2.54
C ARG A 264 7.70 1.91 4.04
N ALA A 265 7.50 0.66 4.41
CA ALA A 265 6.89 0.28 5.66
C ALA A 265 7.88 0.36 6.83
N LYS A 266 7.34 0.48 8.05
CA LYS A 266 8.15 0.44 9.27
C LYS A 266 8.89 -0.91 9.36
N PRO A 267 10.07 -1.01 10.00
CA PRO A 267 10.90 -2.21 9.97
C PRO A 267 10.19 -3.51 10.38
N LYS A 268 9.31 -3.46 11.40
CA LYS A 268 8.52 -4.62 11.83
C LYS A 268 7.57 -5.13 10.74
N VAL A 269 6.98 -4.22 9.98
CA VAL A 269 6.02 -4.53 8.90
C VAL A 269 6.78 -5.05 7.68
N ALA A 270 7.88 -4.39 7.31
CA ALA A 270 8.75 -4.81 6.23
C ALA A 270 9.37 -6.21 6.43
N GLN A 271 9.56 -6.64 7.68
CA GLN A 271 10.02 -7.99 8.03
C GLN A 271 8.91 -9.04 7.97
N ALA A 272 7.67 -8.65 8.28
CA ALA A 272 6.54 -9.59 8.32
C ALA A 272 5.85 -9.77 6.95
N ALA A 273 5.94 -8.78 6.06
CA ALA A 273 5.32 -8.84 4.74
C ALA A 273 6.11 -9.73 3.76
N ARG A 274 5.37 -10.44 2.90
CA ARG A 274 5.94 -11.32 1.87
C ARG A 274 6.75 -10.55 0.81
N VAL A 275 6.25 -9.39 0.43
CA VAL A 275 6.87 -8.49 -0.54
C VAL A 275 6.97 -7.11 0.09
N ARG A 276 8.04 -6.38 -0.21
CA ARG A 276 8.19 -4.99 0.19
C ARG A 276 8.74 -4.14 -0.95
N ILE A 277 8.33 -2.87 -0.96
CA ILE A 277 8.82 -1.82 -1.86
C ILE A 277 9.38 -0.71 -0.96
N ASP A 278 10.70 -0.57 -0.97
CA ASP A 278 11.45 0.37 -0.15
C ASP A 278 11.81 1.64 -0.95
N HIS A 279 12.08 1.50 -2.25
CA HIS A 279 12.60 2.58 -3.11
C HIS A 279 11.58 3.11 -4.12
N GLY A 280 10.81 2.22 -4.73
CA GLY A 280 9.84 2.49 -5.77
C GLY A 280 8.71 3.44 -5.34
N ASP A 281 7.90 3.82 -6.32
CA ASP A 281 6.60 4.43 -6.08
C ASP A 281 5.48 3.38 -6.23
N LEU A 282 4.21 3.79 -6.19
CA LEU A 282 3.09 2.83 -6.24
C LEU A 282 2.95 2.12 -7.60
N THR A 283 3.60 2.59 -8.67
CA THR A 283 3.63 1.84 -9.94
C THR A 283 4.40 0.52 -9.83
N ALA A 284 5.24 0.37 -8.80
CA ALA A 284 5.89 -0.90 -8.46
C ALA A 284 4.91 -2.07 -8.38
N LEU A 285 3.72 -1.83 -7.85
CA LEU A 285 2.66 -2.83 -7.70
C LEU A 285 2.14 -3.34 -9.05
N LEU A 286 2.23 -2.54 -10.12
CA LEU A 286 1.90 -2.98 -11.49
C LEU A 286 3.02 -3.85 -12.07
N TYR A 287 4.30 -3.48 -11.85
CA TYR A 287 5.44 -4.28 -12.32
C TYR A 287 5.48 -5.67 -11.68
N LEU A 288 5.16 -5.80 -10.39
CA LEU A 288 5.03 -7.10 -9.71
C LEU A 288 4.03 -8.03 -10.42
N GLN A 289 2.98 -7.46 -11.02
CA GLN A 289 1.94 -8.17 -11.77
C GLN A 289 2.29 -8.38 -13.25
N GLY A 290 3.46 -7.89 -13.70
CA GLY A 290 3.95 -8.06 -15.06
C GLY A 290 3.36 -7.08 -16.09
N PHE A 291 2.77 -5.97 -15.62
CA PHE A 291 2.42 -4.86 -16.50
C PHE A 291 3.69 -4.13 -16.95
N SER A 292 3.77 -3.81 -18.22
CA SER A 292 4.74 -2.84 -18.74
C SER A 292 4.17 -1.42 -18.66
N ALA A 293 5.03 -0.40 -18.67
CA ALA A 293 4.58 1.00 -18.68
C ALA A 293 3.71 1.35 -19.90
N ALA A 294 3.86 0.62 -21.02
CA ALA A 294 3.01 0.77 -22.19
C ALA A 294 1.55 0.32 -21.97
N GLU A 295 1.30 -0.47 -20.92
CA GLU A 295 -0.03 -0.95 -20.54
C GLU A 295 -0.68 -0.06 -19.46
N PHE A 296 0.01 0.98 -18.98
CA PHE A 296 -0.53 1.84 -17.92
C PHE A 296 -1.66 2.72 -18.45
N ALA A 297 -2.74 2.82 -17.67
CA ALA A 297 -3.83 3.75 -17.92
C ALA A 297 -3.57 5.10 -17.23
N ALA A 298 -4.15 6.17 -17.81
CA ALA A 298 -4.06 7.55 -17.34
C ALA A 298 -5.23 7.94 -16.42
#